data_AF-A0A1Q5HRF2-F1
#
_entry.id   AF-A0A1Q5HRF2-F1
#
_cell.length_a   1.000
_cell.length_b   1.000
_cell.length_c   1.000
_cell.angle_alpha   90.00
_cell.angle_beta   90.00
_cell.angle_gamma   90.00
#
_symmetry.space_group_name_H-M   'P 1'
#
loop_
_entity.id
_entity.type
_entity.pdbx_description
1 polymer ?
#
loop_
_entity_poly.entity_id
_entity_poly.type
_entity_poly.pdbx_seq_one_letter_code
_entity_poly.pdbx_strand_id
1 'polypeptide(L)'
;MSDQRRGDRLDQPRAPRNLRLRRVDAETFGRWAEGIARGMGTANFLVYMTLILVAWFLWNTLAPANLRFDPYTFTFLTLILSLQASYAAPLILLAQNRQADRDRIALDEDRRRATLQKADTEYLAREIAALRIAMGDVATRDFLRSELTRLGEELDEAAERRRKLERRQQERGTRRAAGGERLDEPRDELDGDFARDGRYDG
;
A
#
# COMPACT_ATOMS: atom_id res chain seq x y z
N MET A 1 -37.26 61.15 13.53
CA MET A 1 -37.18 59.90 14.32
C MET A 1 -38.10 58.88 13.69
N SER A 2 -37.63 58.18 12.66
CA SER A 2 -38.37 57.11 11.98
C SER A 2 -37.91 55.77 12.56
N ASP A 3 -38.84 55.14 13.28
CA ASP A 3 -38.66 53.87 13.98
C ASP A 3 -38.62 52.71 12.98
N GLN A 4 -37.47 52.03 12.89
CA GLN A 4 -37.21 50.99 11.91
C GLN A 4 -37.56 49.63 12.49
N ARG A 5 -38.84 49.25 12.34
CA ARG A 5 -39.32 47.90 12.64
C ARG A 5 -38.59 46.88 11.76
N ARG A 6 -37.68 46.11 12.37
CA ARG A 6 -37.00 44.97 11.74
C ARG A 6 -38.04 43.91 11.39
N GLY A 7 -38.32 43.75 10.09
CA GLY A 7 -39.10 42.66 9.56
C GLY A 7 -38.38 41.33 9.76
N ASP A 8 -39.09 40.38 10.35
CA ASP A 8 -38.71 38.99 10.50
C ASP A 8 -38.48 38.38 9.10
N ARG A 9 -37.22 38.09 8.76
CA ARG A 9 -36.84 37.60 7.43
C ARG A 9 -37.34 36.16 7.26
N LEU A 10 -38.29 35.98 6.35
CA LEU A 10 -38.94 34.71 6.00
C LEU A 10 -38.04 33.73 5.21
N ASP A 11 -36.78 34.08 4.96
CA ASP A 11 -35.82 33.28 4.18
C ASP A 11 -35.03 32.24 4.99
N GLN A 12 -35.25 32.14 6.29
CA GLN A 12 -34.63 31.08 7.09
C GLN A 12 -35.54 29.86 7.13
N PRO A 13 -35.13 28.71 6.58
CA PRO A 13 -35.90 27.48 6.74
C PRO A 13 -36.06 27.22 8.23
N ARG A 14 -37.32 27.22 8.71
CA ARG A 14 -37.68 26.91 10.08
C ARG A 14 -36.97 25.62 10.48
N ALA A 15 -36.00 25.72 11.39
CA ALA A 15 -35.36 24.56 11.97
C ALA A 15 -36.47 23.64 12.54
N PRO A 16 -36.53 22.36 12.15
CA PRO A 16 -37.59 21.48 12.60
C PRO A 16 -37.52 21.42 14.12
N ARG A 17 -38.64 21.78 14.75
CA ARG A 17 -38.88 21.70 16.19
C ARG A 17 -38.45 20.32 16.64
N ASN A 18 -37.32 20.28 17.32
CA ASN A 18 -36.67 19.12 17.92
C ASN A 18 -37.59 18.56 19.00
N LEU A 19 -38.61 17.81 18.54
CA LEU A 19 -39.32 16.82 19.33
C LEU A 19 -38.27 15.88 19.88
N ARG A 20 -37.89 16.12 21.14
CA ARG A 20 -37.11 15.20 21.96
C ARG A 20 -37.97 13.97 22.21
N LEU A 21 -38.14 13.14 21.19
CA LEU A 21 -38.53 11.76 21.37
C LEU A 21 -37.51 11.19 22.36
N ARG A 22 -38.02 10.64 23.46
CA ARG A 22 -37.22 9.90 24.44
C ARG A 22 -36.37 8.93 23.61
N ARG A 23 -35.06 9.16 23.55
CA ARG A 23 -34.13 8.18 22.98
C ARG A 23 -34.31 6.94 23.85
N VAL A 24 -35.11 6.00 23.37
CA VAL A 24 -35.18 4.66 23.92
C VAL A 24 -33.73 4.17 23.90
N ASP A 25 -33.23 3.73 25.05
CA ASP A 25 -31.82 3.36 25.22
C ASP A 25 -31.42 2.28 24.19
N ALA A 26 -30.90 2.74 23.05
CA ALA A 26 -30.57 1.92 21.90
C ALA A 26 -29.46 0.89 22.24
N GLU A 27 -28.74 1.14 23.33
CA GLU A 27 -27.60 0.37 23.77
C GLU A 27 -28.00 -0.86 24.62
N THR A 28 -29.00 -0.74 25.50
CA THR A 28 -29.59 -1.89 26.20
C THR A 28 -30.40 -2.76 25.25
N PHE A 29 -31.20 -2.16 24.38
CA PHE A 29 -31.94 -2.90 23.35
C PHE A 29 -31.00 -3.55 22.32
N GLY A 30 -29.88 -2.88 21.98
CA GLY A 30 -28.87 -3.39 21.06
C GLY A 30 -28.20 -4.67 21.53
N ARG A 31 -27.88 -4.78 22.82
CA ARG A 31 -27.31 -6.00 23.42
C ARG A 31 -28.33 -7.14 23.48
N TRP A 32 -29.58 -6.84 23.79
CA TRP A 32 -30.67 -7.83 23.83
C TRP A 32 -30.98 -8.36 22.42
N ALA A 33 -31.06 -7.45 21.44
CA ALA A 33 -31.24 -7.78 20.02
C ALA A 33 -30.07 -8.58 19.45
N GLU A 34 -28.84 -8.36 19.89
CA GLU A 34 -27.68 -9.16 19.48
C GLU A 34 -27.71 -10.59 20.05
N GLY A 35 -28.29 -10.78 21.24
CA GLY A 35 -28.62 -12.10 21.77
C GLY A 35 -29.68 -12.81 20.93
N ILE A 36 -30.76 -12.11 20.62
CA ILE A 36 -31.85 -12.65 19.76
C ILE A 36 -31.34 -12.93 18.35
N ALA A 37 -30.57 -12.04 17.73
CA ALA A 37 -30.08 -12.21 16.36
C ALA A 37 -29.20 -13.46 16.21
N ARG A 38 -28.33 -13.74 17.18
CA ARG A 38 -27.54 -14.98 17.22
C ARG A 38 -28.42 -16.21 17.41
N GLY A 39 -29.50 -16.10 18.18
CA GLY A 39 -30.48 -17.18 18.37
C GLY A 39 -31.35 -17.44 17.12
N MET A 40 -31.87 -16.39 16.49
CA MET A 40 -32.87 -16.43 15.43
C MET A 40 -32.30 -16.87 14.08
N GLY A 41 -31.01 -16.62 13.83
CA GLY A 41 -30.30 -17.09 12.63
C GLY A 41 -29.85 -18.55 12.69
N THR A 42 -30.04 -19.22 13.83
CA THR A 42 -29.61 -20.62 14.02
C THR A 42 -30.80 -21.56 13.86
N ALA A 43 -30.64 -22.66 13.11
CA ALA A 43 -31.67 -23.69 12.92
C ALA A 43 -32.27 -24.23 14.23
N ASN A 44 -31.51 -24.16 15.32
CA ASN A 44 -31.92 -24.56 16.66
C ASN A 44 -33.16 -23.81 17.19
N PHE A 45 -33.36 -22.52 16.85
CA PHE A 45 -34.54 -21.78 17.32
C PHE A 45 -35.84 -22.37 16.80
N LEU A 46 -35.87 -22.72 15.51
CA LEU A 46 -37.02 -23.38 14.89
C LEU A 46 -37.30 -24.72 15.55
N VAL A 47 -36.25 -25.52 15.81
CA VAL A 47 -36.38 -26.81 16.50
C VAL A 47 -37.01 -26.64 17.89
N TYR A 48 -36.51 -25.72 18.71
CA TYR A 48 -37.08 -25.46 20.05
C TYR A 48 -38.54 -24.99 19.98
N MET A 49 -38.87 -24.08 19.06
CA MET A 49 -40.25 -23.60 18.88
C MET A 49 -41.20 -24.72 18.44
N THR A 50 -40.77 -25.57 17.51
CA THR A 50 -41.56 -26.74 17.09
C THR A 50 -41.76 -27.72 18.25
N LEU A 51 -40.72 -27.99 19.04
CA LEU A 51 -40.83 -28.88 20.20
C LEU A 51 -41.83 -28.36 21.24
N ILE A 52 -41.84 -27.05 21.52
CA ILE A 52 -42.81 -26.45 22.45
C ILE A 52 -44.24 -26.59 21.92
N LEU A 53 -44.47 -26.30 20.63
CA LEU A 53 -45.78 -26.45 20.01
C LEU A 53 -46.26 -27.90 20.04
N VAL A 54 -45.39 -28.84 19.68
CA VAL A 54 -45.68 -30.28 19.71
C VAL A 54 -45.95 -30.75 21.13
N ALA A 55 -45.15 -30.34 22.11
CA ALA A 55 -45.35 -30.69 23.51
C ALA A 55 -46.70 -30.17 24.04
N TRP A 56 -47.06 -28.93 23.71
CA TRP A 56 -48.35 -28.34 24.08
C TRP A 56 -49.53 -29.07 23.43
N PHE A 57 -49.38 -29.44 22.16
CA PHE A 57 -50.37 -30.22 21.40
C PHE A 57 -50.54 -31.62 22.00
N LEU A 58 -49.44 -32.34 22.26
CA LEU A 58 -49.45 -33.66 22.89
C LEU A 58 -50.07 -33.59 24.29
N TRP A 59 -49.70 -32.59 25.09
CA TRP A 59 -50.25 -32.40 26.43
C TRP A 59 -51.77 -32.25 26.38
N ASN A 60 -52.30 -31.37 25.54
CA ASN A 60 -53.76 -31.17 25.46
C ASN A 60 -54.50 -32.36 24.82
N THR A 61 -53.84 -33.14 23.97
CA THR A 61 -54.45 -34.31 23.31
C THR A 61 -54.46 -35.55 24.21
N LEU A 62 -53.34 -35.82 24.90
CA LEU A 62 -53.15 -37.02 25.72
C LEU A 62 -53.56 -36.82 27.18
N ALA A 63 -53.69 -35.57 27.66
CA ALA A 63 -54.14 -35.32 29.02
C ALA A 63 -55.59 -35.80 29.23
N PRO A 64 -55.91 -36.34 30.43
CA PRO A 64 -57.29 -36.69 30.77
C PRO A 64 -58.17 -35.43 30.85
N ALA A 65 -59.47 -35.58 30.61
CA ALA A 65 -60.40 -34.46 30.37
C ALA A 65 -60.45 -33.39 31.50
N ASN A 66 -60.07 -33.75 32.72
CA ASN A 66 -59.97 -32.89 33.89
C ASN A 66 -58.67 -32.05 33.97
N LEU A 67 -57.64 -32.37 33.17
CA LEU A 67 -56.34 -31.68 33.13
C LEU A 67 -56.07 -31.01 31.76
N ARG A 68 -57.02 -31.10 30.83
CA ARG A 68 -56.94 -30.41 29.53
C ARG A 68 -57.12 -28.91 29.76
N PHE A 69 -56.04 -28.16 29.53
CA PHE A 69 -56.05 -26.72 29.69
C PHE A 69 -56.78 -26.03 28.53
N ASP A 70 -56.77 -26.63 27.34
CA ASP A 70 -57.44 -26.12 26.12
C ASP A 70 -58.25 -27.23 25.40
N PRO A 71 -59.46 -27.59 25.90
CA PRO A 71 -60.24 -28.74 25.43
C PRO A 71 -60.89 -28.55 24.04
N TYR A 72 -61.03 -27.31 23.54
CA TYR A 72 -61.70 -27.00 22.28
C TYR A 72 -60.87 -26.03 21.41
N THR A 73 -60.49 -26.50 20.21
CA THR A 73 -59.89 -25.72 19.10
C THR A 73 -58.50 -25.12 19.33
N PHE A 74 -57.81 -25.41 20.44
CA PHE A 74 -56.52 -24.79 20.78
C PHE A 74 -56.59 -23.25 20.73
N THR A 75 -57.64 -22.69 21.32
CA THR A 75 -57.96 -21.26 21.23
C THR A 75 -56.88 -20.42 21.87
N PHE A 76 -56.35 -20.83 23.02
CA PHE A 76 -55.29 -20.09 23.71
C PHE A 76 -53.97 -20.14 22.93
N LEU A 77 -53.64 -21.30 22.37
CA LEU A 77 -52.46 -21.45 21.53
C LEU A 77 -52.52 -20.50 20.33
N THR A 78 -53.69 -20.43 19.68
CA THR A 78 -53.94 -19.57 18.53
C THR A 78 -53.89 -18.09 18.89
N LEU A 79 -54.46 -17.71 20.04
CA LEU A 79 -54.38 -16.33 20.55
C LEU A 79 -52.93 -15.92 20.83
N ILE A 80 -52.15 -16.78 21.46
CA ILE A 80 -50.73 -16.50 21.74
C ILE A 80 -49.92 -16.43 20.44
N LEU A 81 -50.13 -17.35 19.50
CA LEU A 81 -49.43 -17.34 18.20
C LEU A 81 -49.76 -16.10 17.37
N SER A 82 -51.03 -15.67 17.35
CA SER A 82 -51.43 -14.45 16.63
C SER A 82 -50.83 -13.19 17.27
N LEU A 83 -50.79 -13.11 18.60
CA LEU A 83 -50.07 -12.06 19.32
C LEU A 83 -48.56 -12.12 19.02
N GLN A 84 -47.98 -13.32 18.97
CA GLN A 84 -46.56 -13.55 18.69
C GLN A 84 -46.15 -13.01 17.32
N ALA A 85 -46.97 -13.26 16.30
CA ALA A 85 -46.77 -12.71 14.96
C ALA A 85 -46.92 -11.18 14.95
N SER A 86 -47.91 -10.64 15.67
CA SER A 86 -48.19 -9.21 15.71
C SER A 86 -47.05 -8.39 16.35
N TYR A 87 -46.46 -8.86 17.45
CA TYR A 87 -45.33 -8.17 18.08
C TYR A 87 -44.00 -8.38 17.33
N ALA A 88 -43.89 -9.42 16.50
CA ALA A 88 -42.68 -9.67 15.72
C ALA A 88 -42.45 -8.55 14.69
N ALA A 89 -43.49 -8.06 14.00
CA ALA A 89 -43.37 -7.01 12.99
C ALA A 89 -42.67 -5.73 13.47
N PRO A 90 -43.06 -5.09 14.60
CA PRO A 90 -42.38 -3.89 15.10
C PRO A 90 -40.96 -4.20 15.59
N LEU A 91 -40.70 -5.37 16.17
CA LEU A 91 -39.34 -5.76 16.56
C LEU A 91 -38.41 -5.96 15.37
N ILE A 92 -38.92 -6.59 14.31
CA ILE A 92 -38.21 -6.77 13.05
C ILE A 92 -37.90 -5.40 12.44
N LEU A 93 -38.85 -4.47 12.45
CA LEU A 93 -38.63 -3.10 11.95
C LEU A 93 -37.54 -2.37 12.72
N LEU A 94 -37.50 -2.49 14.06
CA LEU A 94 -36.43 -1.92 14.87
C LEU A 94 -35.07 -2.58 14.57
N ALA A 95 -35.04 -3.90 14.41
CA ALA A 95 -33.83 -4.62 14.04
C ALA A 95 -33.32 -4.21 12.65
N GLN A 96 -34.23 -4.04 11.68
CA GLN A 96 -33.94 -3.61 10.32
C GLN A 96 -33.41 -2.17 10.29
N ASN A 97 -34.00 -1.23 11.04
CA ASN A 97 -33.50 0.14 11.14
C ASN A 97 -32.03 0.16 11.63
N ARG A 98 -31.72 -0.67 12.63
CA ARG A 98 -30.35 -0.75 13.16
C ARG A 98 -29.38 -1.42 12.19
N GLN A 99 -29.84 -2.42 11.43
CA GLN A 99 -29.06 -3.05 10.38
C GLN A 99 -28.73 -2.01 9.30
N ALA A 100 -29.73 -1.26 8.83
CA ALA A 100 -29.57 -0.21 7.82
C ALA A 100 -28.63 0.92 8.29
N ASP A 101 -28.66 1.29 9.57
CA ASP A 101 -27.73 2.27 10.13
C ASP A 101 -26.27 1.78 10.10
N ARG A 102 -26.02 0.51 10.45
CA ARG A 102 -24.69 -0.09 10.34
C ARG A 102 -24.23 -0.19 8.88
N ASP A 103 -25.11 -0.64 8.01
CA ASP A 103 -24.83 -0.80 6.57
C ASP A 103 -24.49 0.56 5.95
N ARG A 104 -25.19 1.63 6.38
CA ARG A 104 -24.88 3.00 5.98
C ARG A 104 -23.47 3.43 6.41
N ILE A 105 -23.10 3.18 7.66
CA ILE A 105 -21.76 3.52 8.17
C ILE A 105 -20.69 2.74 7.41
N ALA A 106 -20.92 1.44 7.16
CA ALA A 106 -20.00 0.61 6.39
C ALA A 106 -19.82 1.13 4.95
N LEU A 107 -20.92 1.51 4.28
CA LEU A 107 -20.87 2.08 2.93
C LEU A 107 -20.17 3.44 2.89
N ASP A 108 -20.36 4.30 3.88
CA ASP A 108 -19.69 5.60 3.93
C ASP A 108 -18.19 5.44 4.18
N GLU A 109 -17.79 4.48 5.01
CA GLU A 109 -16.39 4.12 5.22
C GLU A 109 -15.76 3.52 3.95
N ASP A 110 -16.46 2.62 3.26
CA ASP A 110 -16.00 2.04 2.00
C ASP A 110 -15.80 3.10 0.92
N ARG A 111 -16.75 4.05 0.79
CA ARG A 111 -16.60 5.21 -0.11
C ARG A 111 -15.36 6.04 0.23
N ARG A 112 -15.11 6.31 1.50
CA ARG A 112 -13.90 7.06 1.92
C ARG A 112 -12.64 6.31 1.52
N ARG A 113 -12.57 5.00 1.79
CA ARG A 113 -11.44 4.15 1.40
C ARG A 113 -11.24 4.15 -0.12
N ALA A 114 -12.30 4.02 -0.90
CA ALA A 114 -12.22 4.07 -2.35
C ALA A 114 -11.69 5.41 -2.86
N THR A 115 -12.11 6.54 -2.27
CA THR A 115 -11.56 7.86 -2.64
C THR A 115 -10.08 8.00 -2.30
N LEU A 116 -9.64 7.48 -1.15
CA LEU A 116 -8.23 7.49 -0.75
C LEU A 116 -7.39 6.58 -1.66
N GLN A 117 -7.85 5.36 -1.95
CA GLN A 117 -7.17 4.45 -2.87
C GLN A 117 -7.04 5.04 -4.27
N LYS A 118 -8.08 5.73 -4.75
CA LYS A 118 -8.01 6.44 -6.03
C LYS A 118 -6.92 7.51 -6.03
N ALA A 119 -6.88 8.35 -4.98
CA ALA A 119 -5.87 9.39 -4.85
C ALA A 119 -4.44 8.82 -4.74
N ASP A 120 -4.25 7.74 -3.98
CA ASP A 120 -2.97 7.05 -3.85
C ASP A 120 -2.49 6.45 -5.17
N THR A 121 -3.41 5.85 -5.93
CA THR A 121 -3.10 5.31 -7.26
C THR A 121 -2.74 6.41 -8.25
N GLU A 122 -3.47 7.54 -8.23
CA GLU A 122 -3.14 8.71 -9.06
C GLU A 122 -1.78 9.31 -8.69
N TYR A 123 -1.45 9.36 -7.39
CA TYR A 123 -0.15 9.81 -6.90
C TYR A 123 0.98 8.89 -7.38
N LEU A 124 0.85 7.57 -7.17
CA LEU A 124 1.84 6.59 -7.64
C LEU A 124 2.00 6.61 -9.16
N ALA A 125 0.91 6.74 -9.91
CA ALA A 125 0.97 6.85 -11.37
C ALA A 125 1.74 8.11 -11.81
N ARG A 126 1.53 9.24 -11.13
CA ARG A 126 2.26 10.49 -11.39
C ARG A 126 3.75 10.35 -11.05
N GLU A 127 4.05 9.72 -9.92
CA GLU A 127 5.42 9.50 -9.46
C GLU A 127 6.18 8.55 -10.41
N ILE A 128 5.54 7.46 -10.84
CA ILE A 128 6.10 6.54 -11.85
C ILE A 128 6.31 7.25 -13.19
N ALA A 129 5.38 8.12 -13.61
CA ALA A 129 5.55 8.91 -14.84
C ALA A 129 6.73 9.88 -14.73
N ALA A 130 6.88 10.57 -13.59
CA ALA A 130 8.02 11.45 -13.33
C ALA A 130 9.35 10.68 -13.29
N LEU A 131 9.37 9.53 -12.59
CA LEU A 131 10.52 8.63 -12.54
C LEU A 131 10.88 8.11 -13.95
N ARG A 132 9.89 7.77 -14.78
CA ARG A 132 10.10 7.32 -16.16
C ARG A 132 10.74 8.40 -17.02
N ILE A 133 10.33 9.66 -16.86
CA ILE A 133 10.93 10.80 -17.57
C ILE A 133 12.39 10.98 -17.11
N ALA A 134 12.61 11.04 -15.80
CA ALA A 134 13.96 11.17 -15.22
C ALA A 134 14.90 10.03 -15.64
N MET A 135 14.41 8.78 -15.71
CA MET A 135 15.19 7.64 -16.22
C MET A 135 15.34 7.67 -17.75
N GLY A 136 14.35 8.16 -18.49
CA GLY A 136 14.42 8.30 -19.95
C GLY A 136 15.57 9.22 -20.40
N ASP A 137 15.85 10.24 -19.61
CA ASP A 137 16.99 11.15 -19.83
C ASP A 137 18.34 10.52 -19.47
N VAL A 138 18.39 9.51 -18.59
CA VAL A 138 19.65 8.88 -18.13
C VAL A 138 19.96 7.56 -18.85
N ALA A 139 18.95 6.89 -19.41
CA ALA A 139 19.08 5.59 -20.07
C ALA A 139 18.89 5.65 -21.59
N THR A 140 19.25 6.76 -22.24
CA THR A 140 19.17 6.82 -23.71
C THR A 140 20.35 6.04 -24.31
N ARG A 141 20.06 5.27 -25.37
CA ARG A 141 21.07 4.54 -26.18
C ARG A 141 22.28 5.41 -26.51
N ASP A 142 22.07 6.71 -26.74
CA ASP A 142 23.12 7.66 -27.08
C ASP A 142 24.03 8.01 -25.90
N PHE A 143 23.53 8.05 -24.66
CA PHE A 143 24.36 8.19 -23.45
C PHE A 143 25.17 6.92 -23.17
N LEU A 144 24.52 5.75 -23.24
CA LEU A 144 25.24 4.47 -23.14
C LEU A 144 26.29 4.34 -24.25
N ARG A 145 25.95 4.75 -25.48
CA ARG A 145 26.87 4.75 -26.61
C ARG A 145 28.01 5.76 -26.42
N SER A 146 27.75 6.96 -25.92
CA SER A 146 28.80 7.94 -25.68
C SER A 146 29.75 7.45 -24.60
N GLU A 147 29.23 6.84 -23.52
CA GLU A 147 30.07 6.35 -22.43
C GLU A 147 30.85 5.09 -22.82
N LEU A 148 30.25 4.18 -23.59
CA LEU A 148 30.96 3.04 -24.17
C LEU A 148 32.03 3.48 -25.19
N THR A 149 31.75 4.48 -26.02
CA THR A 149 32.72 5.04 -26.97
C THR A 149 33.88 5.69 -26.22
N ARG A 150 33.58 6.49 -25.18
CA ARG A 150 34.57 7.15 -24.34
C ARG A 150 35.49 6.16 -23.63
N LEU A 151 34.91 5.12 -23.04
CA LEU A 151 35.68 4.03 -22.41
C LEU A 151 36.53 3.27 -23.45
N GLY A 152 36.02 3.09 -24.67
CA GLY A 152 36.76 2.51 -25.79
C GLY A 152 37.98 3.35 -26.18
N GLU A 153 37.80 4.66 -26.36
CA GLU A 153 38.89 5.60 -26.65
C GLU A 153 39.96 5.63 -25.54
N GLU A 154 39.55 5.64 -24.26
CA GLU A 154 40.50 5.60 -23.14
C GLU A 154 41.34 4.32 -23.14
N LEU A 155 40.74 3.17 -23.47
CA LEU A 155 41.44 1.89 -23.59
C LEU A 155 42.40 1.87 -24.78
N ASP A 156 41.99 2.37 -25.94
CA ASP A 156 42.84 2.46 -27.13
C ASP A 156 44.03 3.40 -26.91
N GLU A 157 43.81 4.58 -26.32
CA GLU A 157 44.91 5.47 -25.92
C GLU A 157 45.87 4.80 -24.94
N ALA A 158 45.34 4.04 -23.96
CA ALA A 158 46.17 3.30 -23.02
C ALA A 158 47.00 2.22 -23.72
N ALA A 159 46.44 1.53 -24.72
CA ALA A 159 47.15 0.56 -25.54
C ALA A 159 48.24 1.21 -26.41
N GLU A 160 47.96 2.36 -27.02
CA GLU A 160 48.95 3.12 -27.79
C GLU A 160 50.08 3.66 -26.90
N ARG A 161 49.76 4.17 -25.72
CA ARG A 161 50.75 4.60 -24.72
C ARG A 161 51.69 3.45 -24.37
N ARG A 162 51.15 2.24 -24.13
CA ARG A 162 51.95 1.03 -23.89
C ARG A 162 52.86 0.70 -25.08
N ARG A 163 52.34 0.67 -26.31
CA ARG A 163 53.12 0.40 -27.53
C ARG A 163 54.23 1.43 -27.77
N LYS A 164 53.97 2.73 -27.55
CA LYS A 164 54.99 3.79 -27.66
C LYS A 164 56.12 3.60 -26.66
N LEU A 165 55.79 3.20 -25.43
CA LEU A 165 56.79 2.91 -24.40
C LEU A 165 57.65 1.69 -24.79
N GLU A 166 57.05 0.63 -25.31
CA GLU A 166 57.76 -0.54 -25.82
C GLU A 166 58.69 -0.18 -27.00
N ARG A 167 58.20 0.62 -27.96
CA ARG A 167 59.00 1.06 -29.11
C ARG A 167 60.18 1.94 -28.68
N ARG A 168 59.99 2.83 -27.70
CA ARG A 168 61.07 3.61 -27.09
C ARG A 168 62.08 2.75 -26.33
N GLN A 169 61.64 1.67 -25.69
CA GLN A 169 62.54 0.70 -25.07
C GLN A 169 63.33 -0.08 -26.11
N GLN A 170 62.68 -0.50 -27.20
CA GLN A 170 63.33 -1.15 -28.35
C GLN A 170 64.37 -0.24 -28.99
N GLU A 171 64.04 1.01 -29.33
CA GLU A 171 64.99 1.96 -29.92
C GLU A 171 66.18 2.25 -28.98
N ARG A 172 65.95 2.32 -27.67
CA ARG A 172 67.03 2.42 -26.67
C ARG A 172 67.88 1.15 -26.60
N GLY A 173 67.27 -0.03 -26.75
CA GLY A 173 67.96 -1.32 -26.84
C GLY A 173 68.81 -1.42 -28.12
N THR A 174 68.25 -1.06 -29.28
CA THR A 174 68.94 -1.09 -30.58
C THR A 174 70.08 -0.07 -30.64
N ARG A 175 69.92 1.12 -30.05
CA ARG A 175 71.02 2.09 -29.92
C ARG A 175 72.12 1.61 -28.98
N ARG A 176 71.79 0.86 -27.93
CA ARG A 176 72.80 0.20 -27.07
C ARG A 176 73.51 -0.95 -27.78
N ALA A 177 72.80 -1.74 -28.60
CA ALA A 177 73.38 -2.80 -29.42
C ALA A 177 74.28 -2.25 -30.54
N ALA A 178 73.83 -1.22 -31.27
CA ALA A 178 74.61 -0.56 -32.32
C ALA A 178 75.79 0.27 -31.79
N GLY A 179 75.80 0.63 -30.50
CA GLY A 179 76.93 1.27 -29.83
C GLY A 179 77.94 0.29 -29.22
N GLY A 180 77.66 -1.02 -29.23
CA GLY A 180 78.52 -2.06 -28.67
C GLY A 180 79.50 -2.70 -29.66
N GLU A 181 79.35 -2.43 -30.97
CA GLU A 181 80.07 -3.14 -32.04
C GLU A 181 81.03 -2.23 -32.81
N ARG A 182 81.87 -1.51 -32.05
CA ARG A 182 83.10 -0.85 -32.55
C ARG A 182 84.16 -0.85 -31.44
N LEU A 183 84.70 -2.04 -31.18
CA LEU A 183 85.99 -2.22 -30.52
C LEU A 183 86.75 -3.24 -31.36
N ASP A 184 87.40 -2.79 -32.42
CA ASP A 184 88.51 -3.49 -33.06
C ASP A 184 89.30 -2.47 -33.88
N GLU A 185 90.42 -1.99 -33.33
CA GLU A 185 91.70 -1.86 -34.02
C GLU A 185 92.82 -1.44 -33.05
N PRO A 186 94.11 -1.66 -33.40
CA PRO A 186 95.05 -2.40 -32.58
C PRO A 186 96.01 -1.48 -31.83
N ARG A 187 96.65 -2.05 -30.80
CA ARG A 187 97.84 -1.46 -30.19
C ARG A 187 99.04 -1.69 -31.09
N ASP A 188 99.75 -0.63 -31.42
CA ASP A 188 101.20 -0.65 -31.57
C ASP A 188 101.79 0.64 -30.99
N GLU A 189 102.89 0.43 -30.27
CA GLU A 189 103.62 1.33 -29.38
C GLU A 189 104.48 2.34 -30.15
N LEU A 190 104.85 3.48 -29.53
CA LEU A 190 106.23 4.02 -29.54
C LEU A 190 106.40 5.30 -28.70
N ASP A 191 107.34 5.20 -27.75
CA ASP A 191 108.15 6.18 -27.01
C ASP A 191 107.47 7.37 -26.30
N GLY A 192 107.73 7.61 -25.01
CA GLY A 192 109.04 8.00 -24.49
C GLY A 192 109.17 9.51 -24.69
N ASP A 193 109.12 10.36 -23.65
CA ASP A 193 110.31 10.61 -22.84
C ASP A 193 109.93 11.38 -21.57
N PHE A 194 110.46 10.91 -20.45
CA PHE A 194 110.65 11.68 -19.22
C PHE A 194 111.96 12.46 -19.44
N ALA A 195 111.99 13.79 -19.36
CA ALA A 195 112.42 14.50 -18.16
C ALA A 195 112.64 15.96 -18.59
N ARG A 196 112.10 16.93 -17.84
CA ARG A 196 112.88 17.80 -16.92
C ARG A 196 114.00 18.56 -17.69
N ASP A 197 114.04 19.88 -17.65
CA ASP A 197 114.26 20.59 -16.40
C ASP A 197 114.09 22.10 -16.59
N GLY A 198 113.98 22.83 -15.48
CA GLY A 198 114.13 24.27 -15.53
C GLY A 198 115.54 24.67 -15.99
N ARG A 199 115.62 25.64 -16.90
CA ARG A 199 116.50 26.83 -16.80
C ARG A 199 116.38 27.76 -18.01
N TYR A 200 116.20 29.05 -17.71
CA TYR A 200 116.56 30.27 -18.45
C TYR A 200 115.99 30.40 -19.88
N ASP A 201 115.63 31.55 -20.44
CA ASP A 201 115.58 32.97 -20.06
C ASP A 201 114.84 33.67 -21.22
N GLY A 202 114.27 34.85 -20.95
CA GLY A 202 114.08 35.91 -21.96
C GLY A 202 112.77 35.89 -22.75
#